data_AF-A0A7X1HTB4-F1
#
_entry.id   AF-A0A7X1HTB4-F1
#
_cell.length_a   1.000
_cell.length_b   1.000
_cell.length_c   1.000
_cell.angle_alpha   90.00
_cell.angle_beta   90.00
_cell.angle_gamma   90.00
#
_symmetry.space_group_name_H-M   'P 1'
#
loop_
_entity.id
_entity.type
_entity.pdbx_description
1 polymer ?
#
loop_
_entity_poly.entity_id
_entity_poly.type
_entity_poly.pdbx_seq_one_letter_code
_entity_poly.pdbx_strand_id
1 'polypeptide(L)'
;MKKLLLSLSVLLSLTAFANSKEDMIEMGLRNKFPALTDGKTTINVHEYDVDLDHHKIELKVELKGDASKDEYDKLDKAKLETLAAEMAKYTQTESGKTLPVYVEIELDRDMLPDEVLYKNTF
;
A
#
# COMPACT_ATOMS: atom_id res chain seq x y z
N MET A 1 25.90 51.05 -13.33
CA MET A 1 24.95 50.33 -14.22
C MET A 1 25.41 48.89 -14.39
N LYS A 2 24.47 47.94 -14.53
CA LYS A 2 24.57 46.46 -14.58
C LYS A 2 24.29 45.82 -13.20
N LYS A 3 23.03 45.77 -12.78
CA LYS A 3 21.93 44.84 -13.16
C LYS A 3 22.11 43.46 -12.52
N LEU A 4 21.25 43.24 -11.51
CA LEU A 4 20.50 42.02 -11.20
C LEU A 4 21.00 40.73 -11.86
N LEU A 5 21.40 39.75 -11.04
CA LEU A 5 21.22 38.31 -11.30
C LEU A 5 21.49 37.55 -9.98
N LEU A 6 20.60 37.74 -9.01
CA LEU A 6 20.63 37.01 -7.73
C LEU A 6 19.19 36.69 -7.36
N SER A 7 18.63 35.64 -7.99
CA SER A 7 17.42 34.93 -7.57
C SER A 7 16.89 34.03 -8.69
N LEU A 8 17.58 32.93 -9.02
CA LEU A 8 16.91 31.83 -9.75
C LEU A 8 17.61 30.48 -9.60
N SER A 9 17.93 30.08 -8.37
CA SER A 9 18.55 28.76 -8.12
C SER A 9 17.96 27.98 -6.95
N VAL A 10 16.82 28.39 -6.38
CA VAL A 10 16.20 27.71 -5.22
C VAL A 10 14.75 27.27 -5.49
N LEU A 11 14.45 26.73 -6.68
CA LEU A 11 13.07 26.32 -7.00
C LEU A 11 12.92 24.96 -7.70
N LEU A 12 13.94 24.11 -7.75
CA LEU A 12 13.88 22.87 -8.54
C LEU A 12 14.28 21.56 -7.83
N SER A 13 14.30 21.49 -6.49
CA SER A 13 14.73 20.27 -5.79
C SER A 13 13.63 19.46 -5.08
N LEU A 14 12.35 19.64 -5.40
CA LEU A 14 11.25 18.96 -4.67
C LEU A 14 10.72 17.66 -5.30
N THR A 15 11.23 17.19 -6.44
CA THR A 15 10.57 16.09 -7.18
C THR A 15 11.27 14.72 -7.08
N ALA A 16 12.21 14.52 -6.15
CA ALA A 16 13.06 13.32 -6.12
C ALA A 16 12.78 12.30 -4.99
N PHE A 17 11.70 12.46 -4.21
CA PHE A 17 11.44 11.62 -3.03
C PHE A 17 10.24 10.66 -3.15
N ALA A 18 9.50 10.66 -4.27
CA ALA A 18 8.28 9.85 -4.41
C ALA A 18 8.56 8.33 -4.29
N ASN A 19 9.39 7.76 -5.17
CA ASN A 19 9.74 6.33 -5.10
C ASN A 19 10.33 5.91 -3.74
N SER A 20 11.20 6.74 -3.15
CA SER A 20 11.80 6.39 -1.84
C SER A 20 10.79 6.32 -0.69
N LYS A 21 9.64 6.99 -0.83
CA LYS A 21 8.62 7.07 0.21
C LYS A 21 7.69 5.86 0.13
N GLU A 22 7.25 5.51 -1.07
CA GLU A 22 6.46 4.32 -1.36
C GLU A 22 7.20 3.07 -0.90
N ASP A 23 8.45 2.89 -1.34
CA ASP A 23 9.34 1.79 -0.92
C ASP A 23 9.46 1.68 0.62
N MET A 24 9.58 2.82 1.30
CA MET A 24 9.69 2.86 2.76
C MET A 24 8.39 2.43 3.45
N ILE A 25 7.24 2.83 2.92
CA ILE A 25 5.94 2.44 3.45
C ILE A 25 5.72 0.94 3.22
N GLU A 26 6.00 0.44 2.02
CA GLU A 26 5.92 -0.99 1.70
C GLU A 26 6.81 -1.83 2.61
N MET A 27 8.07 -1.45 2.82
CA MET A 27 8.95 -2.14 3.74
C MET A 27 8.40 -2.13 5.17
N GLY A 28 7.79 -1.01 5.59
CA GLY A 28 7.10 -0.90 6.87
C GLY A 28 5.89 -1.83 7.01
N LEU A 29 5.08 -1.93 5.95
CA LEU A 29 3.95 -2.85 5.85
C LEU A 29 4.41 -4.31 5.90
N ARG A 30 5.43 -4.70 5.13
CA ARG A 30 6.04 -6.04 5.17
C ARG A 30 6.48 -6.44 6.58
N ASN A 31 7.04 -5.49 7.34
CA ASN A 31 7.50 -5.74 8.70
C ASN A 31 6.37 -5.83 9.73
N LYS A 32 5.35 -4.98 9.62
CA LYS A 32 4.24 -4.92 10.60
C LYS A 32 3.14 -5.94 10.31
N PHE A 33 2.89 -6.21 9.05
CA PHE A 33 1.77 -7.01 8.55
C PHE A 33 2.32 -8.06 7.56
N PRO A 34 3.19 -8.99 7.99
CA PRO A 34 3.76 -9.98 7.07
C PRO A 34 2.72 -10.99 6.55
N ALA A 35 1.55 -11.07 7.18
CA ALA A 35 0.49 -12.00 6.85
C ALA A 35 -0.89 -11.42 7.17
N LEU A 36 -1.90 -11.85 6.42
CA LEU A 36 -3.31 -11.70 6.77
C LEU A 36 -3.68 -12.81 7.74
N THR A 37 -4.10 -12.48 8.97
CA THR A 37 -4.47 -13.49 9.96
C THR A 37 -5.67 -13.07 10.81
N ASP A 38 -6.54 -14.04 11.10
CA ASP A 38 -7.63 -13.90 12.08
C ASP A 38 -7.34 -14.65 13.40
N GLY A 39 -6.11 -15.17 13.56
CA GLY A 39 -5.68 -16.01 14.68
C GLY A 39 -5.97 -17.51 14.52
N LYS A 40 -6.67 -17.93 13.45
CA LYS A 40 -6.92 -19.34 13.09
C LYS A 40 -6.36 -19.66 11.71
N THR A 41 -6.62 -18.79 10.75
CA THR A 41 -6.15 -18.85 9.37
C THR A 41 -5.08 -17.77 9.20
N THR A 42 -4.02 -18.09 8.46
CA THR A 42 -2.91 -17.18 8.20
C THR A 42 -2.46 -17.34 6.76
N ILE A 43 -2.37 -16.23 6.05
CA ILE A 43 -1.93 -16.16 4.65
C ILE A 43 -0.77 -15.19 4.59
N ASN A 44 0.40 -15.65 4.16
CA ASN A 44 1.56 -14.77 4.01
C ASN A 44 1.34 -13.81 2.85
N VAL A 45 1.71 -12.54 3.05
CA VAL A 45 1.67 -11.53 2.00
C VAL A 45 2.90 -11.70 1.11
N HIS A 46 2.69 -11.70 -0.21
CA HIS A 46 3.76 -11.81 -1.21
C HIS A 46 4.46 -10.46 -1.39
N GLU A 47 3.67 -9.42 -1.61
CA GLU A 47 4.10 -8.09 -2.03
C GLU A 47 3.13 -7.06 -1.45
N TYR A 48 3.67 -5.86 -1.23
CA TYR A 48 2.88 -4.66 -1.06
C TYR A 48 3.30 -3.70 -2.16
N ASP A 49 2.33 -3.06 -2.80
CA ASP A 49 2.53 -1.98 -3.78
C ASP A 49 1.78 -0.74 -3.27
N VAL A 50 2.48 0.38 -3.17
CA VAL A 50 1.92 1.65 -2.68
C VAL A 50 2.10 2.74 -3.73
N ASP A 51 1.00 3.38 -4.14
CA ASP A 51 1.02 4.57 -5.01
C ASP A 51 0.49 5.80 -4.26
N LEU A 52 1.32 6.85 -4.20
CA LEU A 52 1.00 8.11 -3.53
C LEU A 52 0.63 9.23 -4.51
N ASP A 53 -0.60 9.23 -5.01
CA ASP A 53 -1.10 10.32 -5.85
C ASP A 53 -1.58 11.58 -5.07
N HIS A 54 -2.20 12.54 -5.76
CA HIS A 54 -2.68 13.81 -5.18
C HIS A 54 -4.09 13.77 -4.59
N HIS A 55 -4.86 12.71 -4.86
CA HIS A 55 -6.27 12.54 -4.52
C HIS A 55 -6.53 11.35 -3.59
N LYS A 56 -5.69 10.32 -3.65
CA LYS A 56 -5.80 9.08 -2.90
C LYS A 56 -4.42 8.48 -2.65
N ILE A 57 -4.40 7.49 -1.77
CA ILE A 57 -3.29 6.56 -1.61
C ILE A 57 -3.82 5.18 -2.01
N GLU A 58 -3.13 4.49 -2.91
CA GLU A 58 -3.45 3.11 -3.24
C GLU A 58 -2.51 2.19 -2.47
N LEU A 59 -3.08 1.19 -1.81
CA LEU A 59 -2.36 0.11 -1.14
C LEU A 59 -2.86 -1.20 -1.74
N LYS A 60 -2.02 -1.89 -2.48
CA LYS A 60 -2.28 -3.27 -2.91
C LYS A 60 -1.54 -4.24 -2.01
N VAL A 61 -2.23 -5.33 -1.69
CA VAL A 61 -1.71 -6.44 -0.89
C VAL A 61 -1.84 -7.69 -1.74
N GLU A 62 -0.70 -8.20 -2.20
CA GLU A 62 -0.70 -9.34 -3.11
C GLU A 62 -0.51 -10.64 -2.35
N LEU A 63 -1.36 -11.62 -2.65
CA LEU A 63 -1.27 -12.99 -2.16
C LEU A 63 -0.85 -13.89 -3.32
N LYS A 64 0.05 -14.85 -3.09
CA LYS A 64 0.59 -15.66 -4.18
C LYS A 64 -0.17 -16.97 -4.40
N GLY A 65 -0.77 -17.10 -5.59
CA GLY A 65 -1.26 -18.36 -6.15
C GLY A 65 -2.54 -18.92 -5.50
N ASP A 66 -3.18 -19.85 -6.20
CA ASP A 66 -4.55 -20.33 -5.88
C ASP A 66 -4.72 -20.92 -4.46
N ALA A 67 -3.65 -21.45 -3.85
CA ALA A 67 -3.70 -21.95 -2.47
C ALA A 67 -4.08 -20.86 -1.46
N SER A 68 -3.63 -19.61 -1.69
CA SER A 68 -4.00 -18.47 -0.85
C SER A 68 -5.47 -18.10 -0.97
N LYS A 69 -6.14 -18.45 -2.09
CA LYS A 69 -7.58 -18.19 -2.24
C LYS A 69 -8.44 -19.06 -1.34
N ASP A 70 -8.12 -20.36 -1.27
CA ASP A 70 -8.83 -21.30 -0.39
C ASP A 70 -8.67 -20.96 1.10
N GLU A 71 -7.54 -20.36 1.48
CA GLU A 71 -7.31 -19.84 2.83
C GLU A 71 -8.04 -18.50 3.03
N TYR A 72 -8.03 -17.63 2.03
CA TYR A 72 -8.71 -16.35 2.07
C TYR A 72 -10.21 -16.52 2.31
N ASP A 73 -10.83 -17.50 1.67
CA ASP A 73 -12.25 -17.80 1.83
C ASP A 73 -12.61 -18.30 3.24
N LYS A 74 -11.63 -18.78 4.02
CA LYS A 74 -11.79 -19.21 5.42
C LYS A 74 -11.51 -18.11 6.44
N LEU A 75 -10.89 -17.00 6.04
CA LEU A 75 -10.62 -15.87 6.94
C LEU A 75 -11.92 -15.25 7.46
N ASP A 76 -11.95 -14.93 8.75
CA ASP A 76 -12.97 -14.06 9.35
C ASP A 76 -12.91 -12.68 8.68
N LYS A 77 -13.95 -12.34 7.91
CA LYS A 77 -14.01 -11.10 7.15
C LYS A 77 -14.08 -9.85 8.03
N ALA A 78 -14.59 -9.94 9.26
CA ALA A 78 -14.60 -8.80 10.18
C ALA A 78 -13.19 -8.53 10.74
N LYS A 79 -12.40 -9.58 10.97
CA LYS A 79 -10.99 -9.46 11.34
C LYS A 79 -10.15 -8.93 10.18
N LEU A 80 -10.41 -9.41 8.97
CA LEU A 80 -9.78 -8.88 7.76
C LEU A 80 -10.05 -7.38 7.58
N GLU A 81 -11.31 -6.95 7.75
CA GLU A 81 -11.70 -5.53 7.67
C GLU A 81 -10.92 -4.67 8.68
N THR A 82 -10.77 -5.17 9.92
CA THR A 82 -9.98 -4.49 10.95
C THR A 82 -8.52 -4.36 10.55
N LEU A 83 -7.93 -5.43 10.02
CA LEU A 83 -6.54 -5.44 9.56
C LEU A 83 -6.33 -4.49 8.38
N ALA A 84 -7.25 -4.47 7.42
CA ALA A 84 -7.23 -3.54 6.29
C ALA A 84 -7.29 -2.08 6.76
N ALA A 85 -8.15 -1.76 7.73
CA ALA A 85 -8.22 -0.43 8.33
C ALA A 85 -6.91 -0.04 9.04
N GLU A 86 -6.26 -0.98 9.73
CA GLU A 86 -4.98 -0.77 10.39
C GLU A 86 -3.84 -0.51 9.39
N MET A 87 -3.79 -1.29 8.30
CA MET A 87 -2.85 -1.06 7.19
C MET A 87 -3.09 0.29 6.54
N ALA A 88 -4.34 0.63 6.23
CA ALA A 88 -4.72 1.93 5.68
C ALA A 88 -4.26 3.09 6.57
N LYS A 89 -4.53 3.01 7.87
CA LYS A 89 -4.10 4.01 8.84
C LYS A 89 -2.58 4.14 8.90
N TYR A 90 -1.85 3.03 8.85
CA TYR A 90 -0.40 3.02 8.80
C TYR A 90 0.11 3.74 7.55
N THR A 91 -0.36 3.33 6.36
CA THR A 91 0.01 3.94 5.08
C THR A 91 -0.30 5.44 5.05
N GLN A 92 -1.48 5.85 5.53
CA GLN A 92 -1.85 7.27 5.64
C GLN A 92 -0.88 8.02 6.55
N THR A 93 -0.59 7.48 7.74
CA THR A 93 0.32 8.11 8.71
C THR A 93 1.71 8.27 8.13
N GLU A 94 2.26 7.20 7.56
CA GLU A 94 3.62 7.22 7.02
C GLU A 94 3.72 8.09 5.77
N SER A 95 2.70 8.12 4.91
CA SER A 95 2.67 9.02 3.75
C SER A 95 2.76 10.50 4.12
N GLY A 96 2.32 10.88 5.33
CA GLY A 96 2.19 12.27 5.76
C GLY A 96 1.06 13.03 5.05
N LYS A 97 0.19 12.33 4.31
CA LYS A 97 -0.93 12.90 3.57
C LYS A 97 -2.25 12.57 4.27
N THR A 98 -3.16 13.54 4.33
CA THR A 98 -4.55 13.31 4.75
C THR A 98 -5.41 13.03 3.53
N LEU A 99 -5.20 11.87 2.92
CA LEU A 99 -5.93 11.39 1.75
C LEU A 99 -6.64 10.07 2.08
N PRO A 100 -7.76 9.75 1.40
CA PRO A 100 -8.39 8.44 1.51
C PRO A 100 -7.42 7.35 1.05
N VAL A 101 -7.42 6.22 1.75
CA VAL A 101 -6.58 5.06 1.42
C VAL A 101 -7.45 3.95 0.84
N TYR A 102 -7.14 3.55 -0.39
CA TYR A 102 -7.80 2.48 -1.10
C TYR A 102 -6.99 1.21 -0.89
N VAL A 103 -7.57 0.26 -0.16
CA VAL A 103 -6.94 -1.03 0.10
C VAL A 103 -7.54 -2.06 -0.83
N GLU A 104 -6.68 -2.69 -1.62
CA GLU A 104 -7.01 -3.80 -2.50
C GLU A 104 -6.20 -5.03 -2.07
N ILE A 105 -6.86 -6.17 -1.90
CA ILE A 105 -6.18 -7.44 -1.69
C ILE A 105 -6.43 -8.29 -2.92
N GLU A 106 -5.35 -8.69 -3.58
CA GLU A 106 -5.40 -9.41 -4.83
C GLU A 106 -4.62 -10.72 -4.75
N LEU A 107 -5.01 -11.64 -5.62
CA LEU A 107 -4.32 -12.89 -5.85
C LEU A 107 -3.45 -12.73 -7.10
N ASP A 108 -2.14 -12.65 -6.91
CA ASP A 108 -1.15 -12.73 -8.00
C ASP A 108 -1.17 -14.16 -8.55
N ARG A 109 -1.54 -14.28 -9.83
CA ARG A 109 -1.63 -15.56 -10.54
C ARG A 109 -0.66 -15.56 -11.71
N ASP A 110 0.45 -16.29 -11.58
CA ASP A 110 1.54 -16.35 -12.57
C ASP A 110 1.11 -16.40 -14.07
N MET A 111 0.05 -17.15 -14.40
CA MET A 111 -0.42 -17.37 -15.79
C MET A 111 -1.86 -16.94 -16.05
N LEU A 112 -2.51 -16.27 -15.10
CA LEU A 112 -3.88 -15.78 -15.22
C LEU A 112 -3.92 -14.30 -14.82
N PRO A 113 -4.95 -13.54 -15.21
CA PRO A 113 -5.11 -12.18 -14.67
C PRO A 113 -5.21 -12.23 -13.15
N ASP A 114 -4.74 -11.19 -12.46
CA ASP A 114 -4.89 -11.11 -11.00
C ASP A 114 -6.38 -11.12 -10.61
N GLU A 115 -6.66 -11.65 -9.43
CA GLU A 115 -8.01 -11.69 -8.89
C GLU A 115 -8.15 -10.78 -7.68
N VAL A 116 -8.96 -9.74 -7.81
CA VAL A 116 -9.31 -8.88 -6.66
C VAL A 116 -10.24 -9.64 -5.72
N LEU A 117 -9.76 -9.90 -4.51
CA LEU A 117 -10.49 -10.61 -3.46
C LEU A 117 -11.20 -9.65 -2.51
N TYR A 118 -10.63 -8.46 -2.31
CA TYR A 118 -11.13 -7.44 -1.40
C TYR A 118 -10.83 -6.05 -1.95
N LYS A 119 -11.76 -5.13 -1.74
CA LYS A 119 -11.56 -3.72 -2.03
C LYS A 119 -12.37 -2.86 -1.07
N ASN A 120 -11.72 -1.93 -0.38
CA ASN A 120 -12.40 -0.92 0.41
C ASN A 120 -11.62 0.39 0.48
N THR A 121 -12.28 1.48 0.88
CA THR A 121 -11.68 2.79 1.09
C THR A 121 -11.85 3.22 2.55
N PHE A 122 -10.76 3.73 3.13
CA PHE A 122 -10.67 4.19 4.52
C PHE A 122 -10.30 5.67 4.61
#